data_AF-A0A951LAR8-F1
#
_entry.id   AF-A0A951LAR8-F1
#
_cell.length_a   1.000
_cell.length_b   1.000
_cell.length_c   1.000
_cell.angle_alpha   90.00
_cell.angle_beta   90.00
_cell.angle_gamma   90.00
#
_symmetry.space_group_name_H-M   'P 1'
#
loop_
_entity.id
_entity.type
_entity.pdbx_description
1 polymer ?
#
loop_
_entity_poly.entity_id
_entity_poly.type
_entity_poly.pdbx_seq_one_letter_code
_entity_poly.pdbx_strand_id
1 'polypeptide(L)'
;MANRFDVAILGAGPAGEHAANALAREGRKVALIEQELIGGECSNWACIPTKTLLRPTELRGESERAAGVHKAALDWPALARYRDYMTSAGDDSGRAEGYGELGVTVLRGQGRLAGRRRLEVAGDRLEAGSILIATGSEAVIPPLDGLADAGYWTNREATALEEIPRSAVVIGGGPVGIELAQFLRRFGSEVALLQGADRLAQREHPRVSELLAEHLRADGVDVRVGVQAKSVRRDGANRVVSLEGGGELHGERLIVAVGRRPRSSGIGLETIGLDAAPRAVPIDQHCRVADGVWAAGDCTGTMLFTHTAKYQARIAMSDMRGRPVPADYRAIPRVIFTDPEVAAVGLTELQAREAGHDVAVARIELPGSIARPYTYEQDPHGELSVIADRDRRVLLGAWAVAPLASEWIHQAGLAIRAEVKLEVLMDTVAQFPSFSEAYLSALQQLEL
;
A
#
# COMPACT_ATOMS: atom_id res chain seq x y z
N MET A 1 -4.72 -40.22 9.91
CA MET A 1 -3.44 -39.80 10.53
C MET A 1 -3.37 -38.29 10.36
N ALA A 2 -3.13 -37.50 11.41
CA ALA A 2 -3.04 -36.05 11.27
C ALA A 2 -1.84 -35.70 10.38
N ASN A 3 -2.05 -34.87 9.36
CA ASN A 3 -0.96 -34.38 8.51
C ASN A 3 -0.11 -33.41 9.34
N ARG A 4 1.09 -33.85 9.72
CA ARG A 4 2.02 -33.09 10.56
C ARG A 4 3.04 -32.34 9.70
N PHE A 5 3.22 -31.05 10.01
CA PHE A 5 4.11 -30.10 9.35
C PHE A 5 5.06 -29.44 10.37
N ASP A 6 6.16 -28.87 9.89
CA ASP A 6 7.00 -28.01 10.72
C ASP A 6 6.36 -26.63 10.86
N VAL A 7 5.86 -26.09 9.74
CA VAL A 7 5.20 -24.78 9.69
C VAL A 7 3.94 -24.87 8.84
N ALA A 8 2.84 -24.30 9.33
CA ALA A 8 1.63 -24.06 8.55
C ALA A 8 1.39 -22.56 8.41
N ILE A 9 1.02 -22.13 7.20
CA ILE A 9 0.83 -20.72 6.86
C ILE A 9 -0.60 -20.56 6.38
N LEU A 10 -1.38 -19.72 7.07
CA LEU A 10 -2.75 -19.40 6.73
C LEU A 10 -2.79 -18.10 5.90
N GLY A 11 -2.94 -18.24 4.59
CA GLY A 11 -2.94 -17.15 3.61
C GLY A 11 -1.65 -17.12 2.78
N ALA A 12 -1.80 -17.13 1.46
CA ALA A 12 -0.72 -17.08 0.48
C ALA A 12 -0.57 -15.68 -0.14
N GLY A 13 -0.80 -14.63 0.65
CA GLY A 13 -0.40 -13.26 0.31
C GLY A 13 1.10 -13.00 0.55
N PRO A 14 1.58 -11.76 0.40
CA PRO A 14 3.01 -11.45 0.43
C PRO A 14 3.79 -11.92 1.67
N ALA A 15 3.19 -11.88 2.87
CA ALA A 15 3.80 -12.41 4.08
C ALA A 15 3.91 -13.95 4.03
N GLY A 16 2.83 -14.62 3.64
CA GLY A 16 2.76 -16.07 3.56
C GLY A 16 3.68 -16.64 2.50
N GLU A 17 3.70 -16.06 1.30
CA GLU A 17 4.64 -16.45 0.24
C GLU A 17 6.10 -16.23 0.64
N HIS A 18 6.40 -15.11 1.29
CA HIS A 18 7.75 -14.84 1.76
C HIS A 18 8.22 -15.89 2.76
N ALA A 19 7.34 -16.27 3.69
CA ALA A 19 7.64 -17.31 4.68
C ALA A 19 7.73 -18.71 4.05
N ALA A 20 6.77 -19.09 3.18
CA ALA A 20 6.75 -20.38 2.53
C ALA A 20 8.02 -20.63 1.72
N ASN A 21 8.41 -19.67 0.88
CA ASN A 21 9.62 -19.75 0.06
C ASN A 21 10.90 -19.88 0.91
N ALA A 22 11.03 -19.09 1.98
CA ALA A 22 12.21 -19.11 2.83
C ALA A 22 12.32 -20.41 3.62
N LEU A 23 11.22 -20.86 4.24
CA LEU A 23 11.21 -22.05 5.10
C LEU A 23 11.32 -23.36 4.29
N ALA A 24 10.75 -23.42 3.09
CA ALA A 24 10.90 -24.56 2.19
C ALA A 24 12.35 -24.74 1.73
N ARG A 25 13.04 -23.65 1.37
CA ARG A 25 14.48 -23.68 1.03
C ARG A 25 15.38 -24.09 2.20
N GLU A 26 14.90 -23.94 3.44
CA GLU A 26 15.56 -24.45 4.64
C GLU A 26 15.26 -25.93 4.91
N GLY A 27 14.52 -26.61 4.02
CA GLY A 27 14.15 -28.02 4.17
C GLY A 27 13.02 -28.28 5.16
N ARG A 28 12.30 -27.24 5.60
CA ARG A 28 11.15 -27.43 6.49
C ARG A 28 9.95 -27.96 5.71
N LYS A 29 9.18 -28.85 6.35
CA LYS A 29 7.90 -29.32 5.82
C LYS A 29 6.83 -28.25 6.02
N VAL A 30 6.47 -27.55 4.94
CA VAL A 30 5.55 -26.40 4.96
C VAL A 30 4.17 -26.78 4.40
N ALA A 31 3.11 -26.40 5.11
CA ALA A 31 1.76 -26.33 4.56
C ALA A 31 1.41 -24.85 4.26
N LEU A 32 1.01 -24.56 3.02
CA LEU A 32 0.53 -23.25 2.60
C LEU A 32 -0.96 -23.34 2.29
N ILE A 33 -1.78 -22.61 3.05
CA ILE A 33 -3.25 -22.71 3.00
C ILE A 33 -3.78 -21.44 2.33
N GLU A 34 -4.54 -21.59 1.25
CA GLU A 34 -5.10 -20.47 0.49
C GLU A 34 -6.53 -20.78 0.03
N GLN A 35 -7.45 -19.85 0.25
CA GLN A 35 -8.87 -19.99 -0.09
C GLN A 35 -9.23 -19.40 -1.46
N GLU A 36 -8.44 -18.44 -1.94
CA GLU A 36 -8.59 -17.76 -3.22
C GLU A 36 -7.33 -18.03 -4.08
N LEU A 37 -6.67 -16.96 -4.57
CA LEU A 37 -5.48 -17.04 -5.42
C LEU A 37 -4.19 -16.83 -4.62
N ILE A 38 -3.20 -17.66 -4.89
CA ILE A 38 -1.82 -17.50 -4.44
C ILE A 38 -1.28 -16.15 -4.95
N GLY A 39 -0.56 -15.43 -4.09
CA GLY A 39 -0.17 -14.04 -4.28
C GLY A 39 -1.06 -13.06 -3.53
N GLY A 40 -2.28 -13.48 -3.17
CA GLY A 40 -3.26 -12.66 -2.48
C GLY A 40 -3.58 -11.36 -3.22
N GLU A 41 -3.96 -10.31 -2.48
CA GLU A 41 -4.33 -9.02 -3.04
C GLU A 41 -3.23 -8.37 -3.89
N CYS A 42 -2.00 -8.35 -3.39
CA CYS A 42 -0.93 -7.55 -4.00
C CYS A 42 -0.59 -7.99 -5.43
N SER A 43 -0.54 -9.29 -5.69
CA SER A 43 -0.21 -9.84 -7.01
C SER A 43 -1.41 -9.82 -7.96
N ASN A 44 -2.61 -10.08 -7.44
CA ASN A 44 -3.77 -10.37 -8.28
C ASN A 44 -4.68 -9.16 -8.52
N TRP A 45 -4.82 -8.25 -7.54
CA TRP A 45 -5.86 -7.20 -7.56
C TRP A 45 -5.44 -5.82 -7.00
N ALA A 46 -4.18 -5.66 -6.59
CA ALA A 46 -3.71 -4.41 -5.99
C ALA A 46 -2.37 -3.97 -6.60
N CYS A 47 -1.24 -4.21 -5.94
CA CYS A 47 0.05 -3.61 -6.28
C CYS A 47 0.45 -3.82 -7.74
N ILE A 48 0.51 -5.07 -8.19
CA ILE A 48 1.01 -5.44 -9.52
C ILE A 48 0.11 -4.88 -10.62
N PRO A 49 -1.22 -5.15 -10.65
CA PRO A 49 -2.04 -4.61 -11.72
C PRO A 49 -2.14 -3.08 -11.67
N THR A 50 -2.25 -2.46 -10.48
CA THR A 50 -2.34 -1.00 -10.39
C THR A 50 -1.06 -0.32 -10.90
N LYS A 51 0.12 -0.83 -10.53
CA LYS A 51 1.40 -0.23 -10.93
C LYS A 51 1.67 -0.46 -12.42
N THR A 52 1.19 -1.60 -12.95
CA THR A 52 1.18 -1.84 -14.39
C THR A 52 0.29 -0.84 -15.12
N LEU A 53 -0.91 -0.54 -14.59
CA LEU A 53 -1.87 0.41 -15.19
C LEU A 53 -1.39 1.87 -15.14
N LEU A 54 -0.69 2.26 -14.08
CA LEU A 54 -0.19 3.64 -13.91
C LEU A 54 0.97 3.95 -14.85
N ARG A 55 1.86 2.99 -15.11
CA ARG A 55 3.14 3.23 -15.79
C ARG A 55 3.02 3.92 -17.16
N PRO A 56 2.09 3.56 -18.07
CA PRO A 56 1.97 4.28 -19.34
C PRO A 56 1.50 5.74 -19.18
N THR A 57 0.65 6.03 -18.19
CA THR A 57 0.17 7.40 -17.92
C THR A 57 1.24 8.27 -17.28
N GLU A 58 2.13 7.66 -16.49
CA GLU A 58 3.35 8.27 -15.96
C GLU A 58 4.31 8.59 -17.11
N LEU A 59 4.66 7.60 -17.94
CA LEU A 59 5.56 7.78 -19.08
C LEU A 59 5.06 8.84 -20.07
N ARG A 60 3.75 8.90 -20.32
CA ARG A 60 3.17 9.96 -21.16
C ARG A 60 3.41 11.35 -20.54
N GLY A 61 3.17 11.50 -19.24
CA GLY A 61 3.46 12.75 -18.53
C GLY A 61 4.94 13.10 -18.57
N GLU A 62 5.84 12.14 -18.36
CA GLU A 62 7.29 12.31 -18.50
C GLU A 62 7.67 12.77 -19.92
N SER A 63 7.05 12.18 -20.96
CA SER A 63 7.30 12.53 -22.36
C SER A 63 6.84 13.94 -22.73
N GLU A 64 5.76 14.43 -22.10
CA GLU A 64 5.25 15.80 -22.30
C GLU A 64 6.17 16.85 -21.69
N ARG A 65 6.91 16.48 -20.64
CA ARG A 65 7.89 17.35 -19.98
C ARG A 65 9.29 17.27 -20.61
N ALA A 66 9.63 16.24 -21.37
CA ALA A 66 10.99 16.08 -21.91
C ALA A 66 11.21 16.82 -23.26
N ALA A 67 12.23 17.69 -23.30
CA ALA A 67 12.68 18.32 -24.54
C ALA A 67 13.08 17.30 -25.62
N GLY A 68 12.64 17.53 -26.85
CA GLY A 68 12.98 16.67 -28.00
C GLY A 68 12.21 15.34 -28.07
N VAL A 69 11.20 15.15 -27.21
CA VAL A 69 10.30 14.00 -27.24
C VAL A 69 8.90 14.45 -27.66
N HIS A 70 8.19 13.61 -28.43
CA HIS A 70 6.79 13.83 -28.74
C HIS A 70 5.90 13.05 -27.77
N LYS A 71 4.69 13.59 -27.50
CA LYS A 71 3.70 12.97 -26.61
C LYS A 71 3.45 11.50 -26.97
N ALA A 72 3.66 10.61 -26.01
CA ALA A 72 3.39 9.18 -26.17
C ALA A 72 1.88 8.90 -26.32
N ALA A 73 1.52 8.07 -27.31
CA ALA A 73 0.15 7.57 -27.46
C ALA A 73 -0.13 6.46 -26.44
N LEU A 74 -1.34 6.47 -25.84
CA LEU A 74 -1.79 5.38 -24.97
C LEU A 74 -2.55 4.33 -25.77
N ASP A 75 -2.17 3.07 -25.61
CA ASP A 75 -2.85 1.90 -26.20
C ASP A 75 -3.47 1.07 -25.07
N TRP A 76 -4.78 1.27 -24.86
CA TRP A 76 -5.51 0.54 -23.82
C TRP A 76 -5.52 -0.98 -24.06
N PRO A 77 -5.88 -1.51 -25.25
CA PRO A 77 -5.81 -2.95 -25.50
C PRO A 77 -4.44 -3.59 -25.21
N ALA A 78 -3.33 -2.93 -25.57
CA ALA A 78 -2.00 -3.44 -25.27
C ALA A 78 -1.71 -3.43 -23.77
N LEU A 79 -2.06 -2.35 -23.06
CA LEU A 79 -1.90 -2.26 -21.61
C LEU A 79 -2.74 -3.31 -20.88
N ALA A 80 -4.00 -3.48 -21.26
CA ALA A 80 -4.90 -4.46 -20.69
C ALA A 80 -4.31 -5.88 -20.79
N ARG A 81 -3.85 -6.28 -21.98
CA ARG A 81 -3.17 -7.58 -22.18
C ARG A 81 -1.92 -7.74 -21.33
N TYR A 82 -1.11 -6.68 -21.19
CA TYR A 82 0.11 -6.75 -20.39
C TYR A 82 -0.19 -6.83 -18.89
N ARG A 83 -1.17 -6.07 -18.39
CA ARG A 83 -1.67 -6.21 -17.02
C ARG A 83 -2.14 -7.64 -16.77
N ASP A 84 -2.93 -8.22 -17.67
CA ASP A 84 -3.44 -9.58 -17.51
C ASP A 84 -2.29 -10.60 -17.52
N TYR A 85 -1.26 -10.40 -18.36
CA TYR A 85 -0.02 -11.19 -18.29
C TYR A 85 0.65 -11.09 -16.90
N MET A 86 0.78 -9.87 -16.37
CA MET A 86 1.42 -9.63 -15.07
C MET A 86 0.65 -10.27 -13.89
N THR A 87 -0.67 -10.38 -13.98
CA THR A 87 -1.53 -11.06 -13.00
C THR A 87 -1.80 -12.53 -13.33
N SER A 88 -1.18 -13.05 -14.40
CA SER A 88 -1.45 -14.40 -14.92
C SER A 88 -2.92 -14.63 -15.28
N ALA A 89 -3.67 -13.55 -15.57
CA ALA A 89 -5.09 -13.55 -15.86
C ALA A 89 -5.94 -14.28 -14.80
N GLY A 90 -5.49 -14.25 -13.53
CA GLY A 90 -6.15 -14.94 -12.43
C GLY A 90 -5.88 -16.45 -12.36
N ASP A 91 -5.00 -17.00 -13.20
CA ASP A 91 -4.54 -18.38 -13.11
C ASP A 91 -3.28 -18.47 -12.24
N ASP A 92 -3.39 -19.15 -11.11
CA ASP A 92 -2.29 -19.38 -10.17
C ASP A 92 -1.78 -20.82 -10.16
N SER A 93 -2.19 -21.65 -11.13
CA SER A 93 -1.79 -23.07 -11.25
C SER A 93 -0.27 -23.23 -11.31
N GLY A 94 0.42 -22.44 -12.13
CA GLY A 94 1.88 -22.45 -12.21
C GLY A 94 2.58 -22.01 -10.92
N ARG A 95 1.95 -21.12 -10.13
CA ARG A 95 2.47 -20.77 -8.80
C ARG A 95 2.30 -21.94 -7.83
N ALA A 96 1.15 -22.62 -7.87
CA ALA A 96 0.90 -23.79 -7.03
C ALA A 96 1.85 -24.95 -7.38
N GLU A 97 2.08 -25.21 -8.67
CA GLU A 97 3.04 -26.20 -9.15
C GLU A 97 4.46 -25.87 -8.66
N GLY A 98 4.92 -24.62 -8.84
CA GLY A 98 6.23 -24.18 -8.35
C GLY A 98 6.40 -24.35 -6.84
N TYR A 99 5.35 -24.15 -6.03
CA TYR A 99 5.39 -24.48 -4.61
C TYR A 99 5.49 -25.99 -4.36
N GLY A 100 4.79 -26.81 -5.14
CA GLY A 100 4.90 -28.26 -5.10
C GLY A 100 6.32 -28.76 -5.41
N GLU A 101 6.97 -28.20 -6.42
CA GLU A 101 8.37 -28.49 -6.77
C GLU A 101 9.35 -28.11 -5.64
N LEU A 102 9.03 -27.07 -4.88
CA LEU A 102 9.77 -26.68 -3.67
C LEU A 102 9.46 -27.55 -2.44
N GLY A 103 8.59 -28.56 -2.57
CA GLY A 103 8.18 -29.44 -1.47
C GLY A 103 7.16 -28.82 -0.51
N VAL A 104 6.53 -27.70 -0.87
CA VAL A 104 5.44 -27.09 -0.11
C VAL A 104 4.13 -27.80 -0.43
N THR A 105 3.40 -28.20 0.62
CA THR A 105 2.04 -28.73 0.45
C THR A 105 1.06 -27.57 0.36
N VAL A 106 0.55 -27.28 -0.83
CA VAL A 106 -0.49 -26.28 -1.05
C VAL A 106 -1.86 -26.90 -0.75
N LEU A 107 -2.59 -26.30 0.18
CA LEU A 107 -3.94 -26.72 0.57
C LEU A 107 -4.94 -25.65 0.18
N ARG A 108 -5.85 -25.98 -0.73
CA ARG A 108 -6.90 -25.06 -1.18
C ARG A 108 -8.10 -25.11 -0.25
N GLY A 109 -8.57 -23.95 0.18
CA GLY A 109 -9.77 -23.79 0.98
C GLY A 109 -9.58 -22.87 2.17
N GLN A 110 -10.70 -22.57 2.83
CA GLN A 110 -10.70 -21.76 4.04
C GLN A 110 -10.08 -22.54 5.21
N GLY A 111 -9.04 -21.95 5.80
CA GLY A 111 -8.39 -22.47 7.00
C GLY A 111 -8.74 -21.68 8.25
N ARG A 112 -8.78 -22.36 9.40
CA ARG A 112 -8.96 -21.76 10.72
C ARG A 112 -8.12 -22.46 11.77
N LEU A 113 -7.77 -21.75 12.83
CA LEU A 113 -7.14 -22.34 14.01
C LEU A 113 -8.12 -23.32 14.70
N ALA A 114 -7.57 -24.44 15.19
CA ALA A 114 -8.27 -25.45 15.98
C ALA A 114 -7.57 -25.66 17.35
N GLY A 115 -6.97 -24.59 17.86
CA GLY A 115 -6.11 -24.53 19.03
C GLY A 115 -4.66 -24.21 18.68
N ARG A 116 -3.80 -24.19 19.70
CA ARG A 116 -2.37 -23.94 19.51
C ARG A 116 -1.79 -25.07 18.67
N ARG A 117 -0.99 -24.73 17.65
CA ARG A 117 -0.32 -25.69 16.76
C ARG A 117 -1.24 -26.63 15.98
N ARG A 118 -2.54 -26.28 15.88
CA ARG A 118 -3.54 -27.06 15.14
C ARG A 118 -4.37 -26.15 14.23
N LEU A 119 -4.63 -26.63 13.02
CA LEU A 119 -5.55 -25.98 12.08
C LEU A 119 -6.59 -26.97 11.58
N GLU A 120 -7.69 -26.43 11.07
CA GLU A 120 -8.66 -27.12 10.25
C GLU A 120 -8.74 -26.44 8.88
N VAL A 121 -8.68 -27.22 7.80
CA VAL A 121 -8.76 -26.74 6.42
C VAL A 121 -9.70 -27.66 5.65
N ALA A 122 -10.80 -27.11 5.14
CA ALA A 122 -11.82 -27.89 4.42
C ALA A 122 -12.31 -29.16 5.18
N GLY A 123 -12.32 -29.12 6.52
CA GLY A 123 -12.71 -30.25 7.38
C GLY A 123 -11.56 -31.18 7.81
N ASP A 124 -10.39 -31.07 7.18
CA ASP A 124 -9.20 -31.83 7.56
C ASP A 124 -8.43 -31.16 8.70
N ARG A 125 -7.96 -31.97 9.65
CA ARG A 125 -7.15 -31.50 10.78
C ARG A 125 -5.66 -31.62 10.48
N LEU A 126 -4.95 -30.52 10.74
CA LEU A 126 -3.51 -30.38 10.54
C LEU A 126 -2.83 -30.05 11.86
N GLU A 127 -1.60 -30.55 12.04
CA GLU A 127 -0.74 -30.17 13.16
C GLU A 127 0.54 -29.54 12.62
N ALA A 128 1.00 -28.46 13.24
CA ALA A 128 2.23 -27.78 12.84
C ALA A 128 3.04 -27.32 14.04
N GLY A 129 4.36 -27.47 13.99
CA GLY A 129 5.26 -26.94 15.03
C GLY A 129 5.12 -25.42 15.23
N SER A 130 4.86 -24.70 14.15
CA SER A 130 4.58 -23.25 14.13
C SER A 130 3.46 -22.91 13.16
N ILE A 131 2.65 -21.89 13.50
CA ILE A 131 1.60 -21.37 12.63
C ILE A 131 1.85 -19.90 12.35
N LEU A 132 1.79 -19.49 11.08
CA LEU A 132 1.80 -18.10 10.67
C LEU A 132 0.42 -17.70 10.10
N ILE A 133 -0.25 -16.76 10.75
CA ILE A 133 -1.48 -16.14 10.26
C ILE A 133 -1.12 -14.99 9.32
N ALA A 134 -1.44 -15.12 8.04
CA ALA A 134 -1.15 -14.15 6.98
C ALA A 134 -2.41 -13.86 6.13
N THR A 135 -3.56 -13.76 6.79
CA THR A 135 -4.90 -13.68 6.18
C THR A 135 -5.22 -12.35 5.48
N GLY A 136 -4.33 -11.36 5.60
CA GLY A 136 -4.42 -10.10 4.88
C GLY A 136 -5.56 -9.18 5.34
N SER A 137 -6.12 -8.43 4.40
CA SER A 137 -7.19 -7.45 4.61
C SER A 137 -8.19 -7.49 3.46
N GLU A 138 -9.33 -6.83 3.64
CA GLU A 138 -10.37 -6.65 2.63
C GLU A 138 -10.83 -5.20 2.51
N ALA A 139 -11.47 -4.84 1.40
CA ALA A 139 -12.04 -3.52 1.20
C ALA A 139 -13.17 -3.25 2.20
N VAL A 140 -13.22 -2.03 2.74
CA VAL A 140 -14.35 -1.58 3.55
C VAL A 140 -15.46 -1.11 2.62
N ILE A 141 -16.65 -1.68 2.79
CA ILE A 141 -17.86 -1.25 2.07
C ILE A 141 -18.68 -0.38 3.02
N PRO A 142 -18.88 0.92 2.73
CA PRO A 142 -19.65 1.79 3.60
C PRO A 142 -21.14 1.41 3.55
N PRO A 143 -21.88 1.53 4.67
CA PRO A 143 -23.29 1.19 4.73
C PRO A 143 -24.14 2.33 4.11
N LEU A 144 -23.99 2.56 2.80
CA LEU A 144 -24.74 3.56 2.05
C LEU A 144 -26.02 2.95 1.47
N ASP A 145 -27.15 3.63 1.67
CA ASP A 145 -28.44 3.21 1.15
C ASP A 145 -28.38 3.05 -0.38
N GLY A 146 -28.81 1.88 -0.87
CA GLY A 146 -28.86 1.53 -2.30
C GLY A 146 -27.51 1.21 -2.97
N LEU A 147 -26.38 1.25 -2.24
CA LEU A 147 -25.05 0.97 -2.80
C LEU A 147 -24.93 -0.44 -3.41
N ALA A 148 -25.37 -1.47 -2.68
CA ALA A 148 -25.31 -2.84 -3.15
C ALA A 148 -26.18 -3.05 -4.39
N ASP A 149 -27.42 -2.54 -4.38
CA ASP A 149 -28.38 -2.67 -5.48
C ASP A 149 -27.94 -1.91 -6.74
N ALA A 150 -27.27 -0.77 -6.57
CA ALA A 150 -26.74 0.01 -7.69
C ALA A 150 -25.51 -0.63 -8.36
N GLY A 151 -24.82 -1.49 -7.61
CA GLY A 151 -23.56 -2.11 -8.01
C GLY A 151 -22.38 -1.13 -7.95
N TYR A 152 -21.26 -1.61 -7.42
CA TYR A 152 -20.03 -0.84 -7.25
C TYR A 152 -18.81 -1.69 -7.60
N TRP A 153 -17.70 -1.00 -7.81
CA TRP A 153 -16.36 -1.58 -7.93
C TRP A 153 -15.58 -1.31 -6.64
N THR A 154 -14.75 -2.27 -6.24
CA THR A 154 -13.64 -2.08 -5.32
C THR A 154 -12.34 -1.93 -6.10
N ASN A 155 -11.19 -2.01 -5.44
CA ASN A 155 -9.91 -2.11 -6.13
C ASN A 155 -9.84 -3.32 -7.08
N ARG A 156 -10.56 -4.41 -6.78
CA ARG A 156 -10.48 -5.64 -7.57
C ARG A 156 -11.05 -5.45 -8.96
N GLU A 157 -12.29 -4.97 -9.05
CA GLU A 157 -12.95 -4.71 -10.33
C GLU A 157 -12.27 -3.54 -11.07
N ALA A 158 -11.87 -2.49 -10.33
CA ALA A 158 -11.23 -1.32 -10.91
C ALA A 158 -9.80 -1.57 -11.43
N THR A 159 -9.13 -2.66 -11.02
CA THR A 159 -7.83 -3.04 -11.59
C THR A 159 -7.97 -4.09 -12.69
N ALA A 160 -9.06 -4.85 -12.70
CA ALA A 160 -9.37 -5.86 -13.71
C ALA A 160 -10.28 -5.36 -14.85
N LEU A 161 -10.48 -4.03 -14.99
CA LEU A 161 -11.39 -3.50 -16.01
C LEU A 161 -11.00 -3.93 -17.44
N GLU A 162 -12.02 -4.20 -18.25
CA GLU A 162 -11.87 -4.58 -19.66
C GLU A 162 -11.86 -3.35 -20.60
N GLU A 163 -12.65 -2.34 -20.25
CA GLU A 163 -12.80 -1.09 -21.02
C GLU A 163 -12.70 0.12 -20.09
N ILE A 164 -12.06 1.19 -20.56
CA ILE A 164 -12.03 2.48 -19.86
C ILE A 164 -13.47 3.03 -19.81
N PRO A 165 -14.08 3.22 -18.63
CA PRO A 165 -15.42 3.77 -18.53
C PRO A 165 -15.44 5.23 -18.99
N ARG A 166 -16.57 5.69 -19.52
CA ARG A 166 -16.69 7.11 -19.92
C ARG A 166 -16.60 8.05 -18.72
N SER A 167 -17.17 7.64 -17.58
CA SER A 167 -17.07 8.38 -16.34
C SER A 167 -17.04 7.48 -15.11
N ALA A 168 -16.41 7.96 -14.04
CA ALA A 168 -16.34 7.26 -12.76
C ALA A 168 -16.50 8.23 -11.58
N VAL A 169 -17.27 7.81 -10.58
CA VAL A 169 -17.27 8.43 -9.25
C VAL A 169 -16.45 7.54 -8.32
N VAL A 170 -15.45 8.11 -7.66
CA VAL A 170 -14.58 7.42 -6.69
C VAL A 170 -14.90 7.94 -5.30
N ILE A 171 -15.32 7.07 -4.39
CA ILE A 171 -15.56 7.40 -2.98
C ILE A 171 -14.36 6.91 -2.15
N GLY A 172 -13.60 7.85 -1.60
CA GLY A 172 -12.44 7.62 -0.75
C GLY A 172 -11.16 8.23 -1.31
N GLY A 173 -10.69 9.31 -0.68
CA GLY A 173 -9.45 10.03 -0.99
C GLY A 173 -8.19 9.42 -0.35
N GLY A 174 -8.15 8.09 -0.23
CA GLY A 174 -6.94 7.35 0.18
C GLY A 174 -6.08 6.96 -1.03
N PRO A 175 -4.91 6.32 -0.81
CA PRO A 175 -3.97 5.97 -1.89
C PRO A 175 -4.61 5.23 -3.07
N VAL A 176 -5.47 4.24 -2.81
CA VAL A 176 -6.17 3.47 -3.84
C VAL A 176 -7.07 4.36 -4.71
N GLY A 177 -7.90 5.21 -4.07
CA GLY A 177 -8.82 6.06 -4.81
C GLY A 177 -8.10 7.16 -5.59
N ILE A 178 -7.03 7.72 -5.02
CA ILE A 178 -6.18 8.72 -5.66
C ILE A 178 -5.52 8.17 -6.92
N GLU A 179 -4.86 7.00 -6.82
CA GLU A 179 -4.17 6.37 -7.96
C GLU A 179 -5.15 6.00 -9.07
N LEU A 180 -6.28 5.37 -8.72
CA LEU A 180 -7.30 4.98 -9.71
C LEU A 180 -7.95 6.20 -10.36
N ALA A 181 -8.17 7.28 -9.61
CA ALA A 181 -8.74 8.51 -10.16
C ALA A 181 -7.81 9.14 -11.21
N GLN A 182 -6.51 9.24 -10.92
CA GLN A 182 -5.54 9.79 -11.86
C GLN A 182 -5.38 8.89 -13.09
N PHE A 183 -5.28 7.58 -12.90
CA PHE A 183 -5.21 6.59 -13.99
C PHE A 183 -6.38 6.74 -14.96
N LEU A 184 -7.61 6.67 -14.45
CA LEU A 184 -8.82 6.76 -15.28
C LEU A 184 -8.90 8.10 -15.99
N ARG A 185 -8.60 9.20 -15.28
CA ARG A 185 -8.61 10.54 -15.86
C ARG A 185 -7.61 10.67 -17.01
N ARG A 186 -6.39 10.19 -16.82
CA ARG A 186 -5.34 10.22 -17.86
C ARG A 186 -5.66 9.31 -19.05
N PHE A 187 -6.45 8.26 -18.86
CA PHE A 187 -7.00 7.44 -19.94
C PHE A 187 -8.27 8.02 -20.60
N GLY A 188 -8.75 9.19 -20.15
CA GLY A 188 -9.81 9.95 -20.81
C GLY A 188 -11.18 9.88 -20.14
N SER A 189 -11.32 9.18 -19.00
CA SER A 189 -12.57 9.21 -18.23
C SER A 189 -12.83 10.60 -17.63
N GLU A 190 -14.11 10.95 -17.48
CA GLU A 190 -14.52 11.99 -16.53
C GLU A 190 -14.52 11.40 -15.11
N VAL A 191 -13.80 12.01 -14.18
CA VAL A 191 -13.62 11.44 -12.83
C VAL A 191 -13.98 12.46 -11.76
N ALA A 192 -14.86 12.07 -10.85
CA ALA A 192 -15.09 12.77 -9.59
C ALA A 192 -14.51 11.96 -8.43
N LEU A 193 -13.62 12.56 -7.64
CA LEU A 193 -13.04 11.97 -6.44
C LEU A 193 -13.65 12.62 -5.20
N LEU A 194 -14.47 11.84 -4.49
CA LEU A 194 -15.17 12.25 -3.29
C LEU A 194 -14.42 11.78 -2.04
N GLN A 195 -14.14 12.71 -1.13
CA GLN A 195 -13.52 12.42 0.16
C GLN A 195 -14.35 13.08 1.27
N GLY A 196 -14.85 12.25 2.19
CA GLY A 196 -15.73 12.71 3.28
C GLY A 196 -15.05 13.64 4.27
N ALA A 197 -13.72 13.58 4.36
CA ALA A 197 -12.95 14.39 5.26
C ALA A 197 -12.28 15.57 4.54
N ASP A 198 -11.75 16.53 5.29
CA ASP A 198 -11.29 17.84 4.81
C ASP A 198 -10.10 17.81 3.82
N ARG A 199 -9.38 16.69 3.75
CA ARG A 199 -8.18 16.51 2.91
C ARG A 199 -8.10 15.12 2.32
N LEU A 200 -7.41 15.01 1.18
CA LEU A 200 -6.92 13.74 0.64
C LEU A 200 -5.76 13.21 1.50
N ALA A 201 -5.49 11.91 1.45
CA ALA A 201 -4.32 11.28 2.08
C ALA A 201 -4.06 11.74 3.54
N GLN A 202 -5.10 11.83 4.36
CA GLN A 202 -5.08 12.53 5.66
C GLN A 202 -4.04 12.06 6.69
N ARG A 203 -3.43 10.89 6.48
CA ARG A 203 -2.35 10.38 7.33
C ARG A 203 -1.01 11.08 7.08
N GLU A 204 -0.88 11.73 5.93
CA GLU A 204 0.32 12.46 5.55
C GLU A 204 0.23 13.94 5.96
N HIS A 205 1.34 14.66 5.79
CA HIS A 205 1.43 16.07 6.10
C HIS A 205 0.40 16.91 5.30
N PRO A 206 -0.28 17.93 5.87
CA PRO A 206 -1.31 18.71 5.16
C PRO A 206 -0.86 19.27 3.80
N ARG A 207 0.38 19.76 3.71
CA ARG A 207 0.98 20.20 2.43
C ARG A 207 1.01 19.11 1.35
N VAL A 208 1.25 17.85 1.72
CA VAL A 208 1.19 16.72 0.78
C VAL A 208 -0.23 16.56 0.24
N SER A 209 -1.24 16.69 1.10
CA SER A 209 -2.65 16.65 0.70
C SER A 209 -3.04 17.78 -0.26
N GLU A 210 -2.53 18.99 0.00
CA GLU A 210 -2.74 20.17 -0.86
C GLU A 210 -2.14 19.94 -2.24
N LEU A 211 -0.86 19.58 -2.29
CA LEU A 211 -0.15 19.29 -3.54
C LEU A 211 -0.86 18.18 -4.32
N LEU A 212 -1.25 17.07 -3.66
CA LEU A 212 -2.02 16.00 -4.31
C LEU A 212 -3.32 16.52 -4.94
N ALA A 213 -4.09 17.34 -4.22
CA ALA A 213 -5.34 17.87 -4.73
C ALA A 213 -5.12 18.86 -5.90
N GLU A 214 -4.07 19.68 -5.83
CA GLU A 214 -3.67 20.59 -6.91
C GLU A 214 -3.32 19.82 -8.19
N HIS A 215 -2.44 18.81 -8.10
CA HIS A 215 -2.02 18.02 -9.27
C HIS A 215 -3.16 17.19 -9.86
N LEU A 216 -4.02 16.58 -9.02
CA LEU A 216 -5.18 15.85 -9.52
C LEU A 216 -6.18 16.77 -10.24
N ARG A 217 -6.39 17.99 -9.74
CA ARG A 217 -7.25 18.98 -10.41
C ARG A 217 -6.62 19.48 -11.70
N ALA A 218 -5.30 19.65 -11.75
CA ALA A 218 -4.57 20.00 -12.97
C ALA A 218 -4.73 18.90 -14.05
N ASP A 219 -4.76 17.63 -13.66
CA ASP A 219 -5.10 16.50 -14.56
C ASP A 219 -6.59 16.48 -14.97
N GLY A 220 -7.44 17.29 -14.32
CA GLY A 220 -8.87 17.43 -14.61
C GLY A 220 -9.78 16.49 -13.81
N VAL A 221 -9.33 15.98 -12.67
CA VAL A 221 -10.20 15.27 -11.72
C VAL A 221 -11.05 16.29 -10.93
N ASP A 222 -12.36 16.05 -10.82
CA ASP A 222 -13.25 16.81 -9.90
C ASP A 222 -13.03 16.32 -8.46
N VAL A 223 -12.09 16.96 -7.76
CA VAL A 223 -11.72 16.61 -6.38
C VAL A 223 -12.60 17.37 -5.38
N ARG A 224 -13.46 16.62 -4.66
CA ARG A 224 -14.36 17.14 -3.62
C ARG A 224 -14.00 16.57 -2.25
N VAL A 225 -13.45 17.42 -1.38
CA VAL A 225 -13.10 17.11 0.01
C VAL A 225 -14.14 17.70 0.97
N GLY A 226 -14.30 17.09 2.14
CA GLY A 226 -15.31 17.49 3.13
C GLY A 226 -16.75 17.19 2.69
N VAL A 227 -16.93 16.32 1.70
CA VAL A 227 -18.25 16.01 1.13
C VAL A 227 -18.51 14.51 1.27
N GLN A 228 -19.63 14.17 1.91
CA GLN A 228 -20.01 12.78 2.15
C GLN A 228 -21.08 12.30 1.16
N ALA A 229 -20.99 11.03 0.77
CA ALA A 229 -22.07 10.36 0.04
C ALA A 229 -23.17 9.98 1.03
N LYS A 230 -24.42 10.24 0.66
CA LYS A 230 -25.60 9.92 1.47
C LYS A 230 -26.26 8.63 1.02
N SER A 231 -26.47 8.49 -0.27
CA SER A 231 -27.11 7.30 -0.87
C SER A 231 -26.66 7.14 -2.32
N VAL A 232 -26.91 5.95 -2.85
CA VAL A 232 -26.60 5.61 -4.24
C VAL A 232 -27.83 4.99 -4.87
N ARG A 233 -28.14 5.36 -6.11
CA ARG A 233 -29.12 4.65 -6.93
C ARG A 233 -28.54 4.34 -8.30
N ARG A 234 -29.15 3.37 -8.97
CA ARG A 234 -28.92 3.12 -10.38
C ARG A 234 -29.89 3.95 -11.22
N ASP A 235 -29.35 4.58 -12.26
CA ASP A 235 -30.14 5.28 -13.29
C ASP A 235 -29.64 4.85 -14.67
N GLY A 236 -30.33 3.88 -15.27
CA GLY A 236 -29.90 3.21 -16.50
C GLY A 236 -28.51 2.55 -16.35
N ALA A 237 -27.54 3.05 -17.12
CA ALA A 237 -26.15 2.61 -17.07
C ALA A 237 -25.31 3.29 -15.98
N ASN A 238 -25.82 4.38 -15.40
CA ASN A 238 -25.10 5.21 -14.44
C ASN A 238 -25.42 4.84 -13.00
N ARG A 239 -24.48 5.17 -12.12
CA ARG A 239 -24.62 5.20 -10.67
C ARG A 239 -24.71 6.67 -10.28
N VAL A 240 -25.77 7.02 -9.55
CA VAL A 240 -26.00 8.37 -9.07
C VAL A 240 -25.75 8.39 -7.57
N VAL A 241 -24.75 9.17 -7.15
CA VAL A 241 -24.37 9.34 -5.75
C VAL A 241 -24.96 10.66 -5.27
N SER A 242 -25.94 10.58 -4.38
CA SER A 242 -26.51 11.77 -3.74
C SER A 242 -25.61 12.19 -2.58
N LEU A 243 -25.34 13.50 -2.45
CA LEU A 243 -24.40 14.03 -1.48
C LEU A 243 -25.10 14.56 -0.23
N GLU A 244 -24.41 14.52 0.91
CA GLU A 244 -24.83 15.29 2.08
C GLU A 244 -24.74 16.80 1.77
N GLY A 245 -25.77 17.56 2.14
CA GLY A 245 -25.90 18.97 1.79
C GLY A 245 -26.53 19.25 0.41
N GLY A 246 -26.85 18.21 -0.35
CA GLY A 246 -27.55 18.31 -1.63
C GLY A 246 -26.63 18.21 -2.86
N GLY A 247 -27.24 18.00 -4.03
CA GLY A 247 -26.52 17.73 -5.28
C GLY A 247 -26.24 16.24 -5.50
N GLU A 248 -25.85 15.92 -6.73
CA GLU A 248 -25.61 14.55 -7.18
C GLU A 248 -24.34 14.47 -8.04
N LEU A 249 -23.67 13.32 -7.98
CA LEU A 249 -22.61 12.93 -8.88
C LEU A 249 -23.06 11.74 -9.72
N HIS A 250 -22.75 11.75 -11.01
CA HIS A 250 -23.15 10.71 -11.95
C HIS A 250 -21.89 10.05 -12.53
N GLY A 251 -21.84 8.73 -12.49
CA GLY A 251 -20.72 7.97 -13.06
C GLY A 251 -21.20 6.70 -13.73
N GLU A 252 -20.63 6.37 -14.89
CA GLU A 252 -20.83 5.07 -15.50
C GLU A 252 -20.33 3.95 -14.56
N ARG A 253 -19.29 4.22 -13.77
CA ARG A 253 -18.83 3.34 -12.68
C ARG A 253 -18.78 4.09 -11.36
N LEU A 254 -19.00 3.35 -10.28
CA LEU A 254 -18.80 3.80 -8.90
C LEU A 254 -17.69 2.95 -8.28
N ILE A 255 -16.62 3.57 -7.83
CA ILE A 255 -15.49 2.90 -7.17
C ILE A 255 -15.49 3.25 -5.69
N VAL A 256 -15.53 2.24 -4.84
CA VAL A 256 -15.46 2.35 -3.38
C VAL A 256 -14.03 2.06 -2.93
N ALA A 257 -13.36 3.08 -2.42
CA ALA A 257 -11.97 3.07 -1.97
C ALA A 257 -11.81 3.73 -0.59
N VAL A 258 -12.79 3.58 0.30
CA VAL A 258 -12.84 4.25 1.62
C VAL A 258 -11.89 3.67 2.67
N GLY A 259 -11.22 2.56 2.37
CA GLY A 259 -10.22 1.95 3.25
C GLY A 259 -10.23 0.43 3.18
N ARG A 260 -9.39 -0.17 4.03
CA ARG A 260 -9.28 -1.62 4.17
C ARG A 260 -9.35 -2.02 5.64
N ARG A 261 -9.86 -3.21 5.90
CA ARG A 261 -9.99 -3.81 7.24
C ARG A 261 -9.20 -5.12 7.31
N PRO A 262 -8.44 -5.37 8.38
CA PRO A 262 -7.79 -6.66 8.62
C PRO A 262 -8.77 -7.83 8.58
N ARG A 263 -8.38 -8.95 7.95
CA ARG A 263 -9.14 -10.22 7.97
C ARG A 263 -8.77 -11.01 9.23
N SER A 264 -9.36 -10.61 10.36
CA SER A 264 -9.09 -11.17 11.69
C SER A 264 -10.26 -11.97 12.29
N SER A 265 -11.43 -11.96 11.64
CA SER A 265 -12.64 -12.68 12.09
C SER A 265 -12.76 -14.05 11.42
N GLY A 266 -13.33 -15.03 12.13
CA GLY A 266 -13.65 -16.35 11.54
C GLY A 266 -12.43 -17.24 11.27
N ILE A 267 -11.26 -16.88 11.80
CA ILE A 267 -9.99 -17.60 11.63
C ILE A 267 -9.63 -18.47 12.85
N GLY A 268 -10.53 -18.58 13.84
CA GLY A 268 -10.41 -19.48 14.99
C GLY A 268 -9.59 -18.93 16.17
N LEU A 269 -9.43 -17.62 16.32
CA LEU A 269 -8.66 -16.99 17.40
C LEU A 269 -9.19 -17.36 18.81
N GLU A 270 -10.49 -17.58 18.94
CA GLU A 270 -11.14 -18.03 20.17
C GLU A 270 -10.63 -19.40 20.66
N THR A 271 -10.18 -20.25 19.74
CA THR A 271 -9.63 -21.57 20.07
C THR A 271 -8.27 -21.50 20.80
N ILE A 272 -7.64 -20.33 20.79
CA ILE A 272 -6.39 -20.05 21.51
C ILE A 272 -6.58 -19.03 22.65
N GLY A 273 -7.83 -18.71 22.99
CA GLY A 273 -8.18 -17.83 24.12
C GLY A 273 -8.18 -16.33 23.81
N LEU A 274 -8.31 -15.95 22.53
CA LEU A 274 -8.45 -14.55 22.09
C LEU A 274 -9.89 -14.23 21.67
N ASP A 275 -10.19 -12.96 21.42
CA ASP A 275 -11.46 -12.56 20.80
C ASP A 275 -11.62 -13.24 19.42
N ALA A 276 -12.83 -13.66 19.06
CA ALA A 276 -13.16 -14.29 17.78
C ALA A 276 -13.17 -13.29 16.61
N ALA A 277 -13.37 -12.00 16.91
CA ALA A 277 -13.47 -10.94 15.90
C ALA A 277 -12.79 -9.63 16.34
N PRO A 278 -11.50 -9.64 16.74
CA PRO A 278 -10.79 -8.43 17.08
C PRO A 278 -10.63 -7.56 15.84
N ARG A 279 -10.43 -6.25 16.03
CA ARG A 279 -10.18 -5.31 14.90
C ARG A 279 -8.97 -5.71 14.04
N ALA A 280 -7.96 -6.32 14.66
CA ALA A 280 -6.76 -6.88 14.06
C ALA A 280 -6.23 -8.01 14.93
N VAL A 281 -5.42 -8.91 14.37
CA VAL A 281 -4.76 -9.98 15.13
C VAL A 281 -3.70 -9.35 16.05
N PRO A 282 -3.81 -9.49 17.39
CA PRO A 282 -2.86 -8.88 18.30
C PRO A 282 -1.51 -9.59 18.22
N ILE A 283 -0.43 -8.82 18.14
CA ILE A 283 0.94 -9.33 18.12
C ILE A 283 1.84 -8.60 19.12
N ASP A 284 2.83 -9.31 19.67
CA ASP A 284 3.96 -8.69 20.37
C ASP A 284 5.01 -8.15 19.37
N GLN A 285 6.10 -7.59 19.91
CA GLN A 285 7.21 -7.07 19.10
C GLN A 285 7.93 -8.12 18.26
N HIS A 286 7.72 -9.42 18.49
CA HIS A 286 8.29 -10.52 17.72
C HIS A 286 7.25 -11.17 16.79
N CYS A 287 6.12 -10.48 16.55
CA CYS A 287 4.99 -10.97 15.78
C CYS A 287 4.28 -12.19 16.40
N ARG A 288 4.47 -12.49 17.69
CA ARG A 288 3.79 -13.61 18.37
C ARG A 288 2.37 -13.25 18.74
N VAL A 289 1.46 -14.19 18.53
CA VAL A 289 0.04 -14.14 18.94
C VAL A 289 -0.18 -15.01 20.18
N ALA A 290 0.40 -16.21 20.17
CA ALA A 290 0.38 -17.17 21.27
C ALA A 290 1.56 -18.15 21.12
N ASP A 291 1.74 -19.07 22.08
CA ASP A 291 2.74 -20.14 21.93
C ASP A 291 2.47 -20.96 20.65
N GLY A 292 3.46 -21.00 19.76
CA GLY A 292 3.40 -21.67 18.47
C GLY A 292 2.58 -20.95 17.39
N VAL A 293 2.14 -19.71 17.63
CA VAL A 293 1.32 -18.94 16.68
C VAL A 293 1.85 -17.52 16.51
N TRP A 294 2.07 -17.11 15.27
CA TRP A 294 2.51 -15.78 14.85
C TRP A 294 1.54 -15.19 13.84
N ALA A 295 1.59 -13.88 13.62
CA ALA A 295 0.84 -13.21 12.56
C ALA A 295 1.69 -12.17 11.83
N ALA A 296 1.45 -12.00 10.52
CA ALA A 296 2.18 -11.06 9.68
C ALA A 296 1.31 -10.54 8.53
N GLY A 297 1.57 -9.30 8.13
CA GLY A 297 0.84 -8.58 7.09
C GLY A 297 -0.39 -7.87 7.64
N ASP A 298 -1.29 -7.50 6.73
CA ASP A 298 -2.39 -6.58 7.03
C ASP A 298 -3.33 -7.09 8.14
N CYS A 299 -3.37 -8.41 8.40
CA CYS A 299 -4.17 -8.98 9.49
C CYS A 299 -3.77 -8.41 10.87
N THR A 300 -2.53 -7.94 11.02
CA THR A 300 -1.99 -7.33 12.26
C THR A 300 -2.42 -5.88 12.45
N GLY A 301 -2.89 -5.21 11.38
CA GLY A 301 -3.30 -3.81 11.43
C GLY A 301 -2.17 -2.80 11.67
N THR A 302 -0.89 -3.23 11.71
CA THR A 302 0.25 -2.31 11.96
C THR A 302 0.38 -1.25 10.88
N MET A 303 0.65 -1.68 9.64
CA MET A 303 0.63 -0.85 8.43
C MET A 303 0.38 -1.78 7.24
N LEU A 304 -0.64 -1.47 6.45
CA LEU A 304 -1.19 -2.37 5.43
C LEU A 304 -0.39 -2.25 4.12
N PHE A 305 0.89 -2.61 4.18
CA PHE A 305 1.80 -2.58 3.04
C PHE A 305 2.51 -3.91 2.84
N THR A 306 2.74 -4.27 1.57
CA THR A 306 3.45 -5.47 1.15
C THR A 306 4.83 -5.60 1.77
N HIS A 307 5.61 -4.52 1.84
CA HIS A 307 6.93 -4.54 2.44
C HIS A 307 6.88 -4.69 3.97
N THR A 308 5.83 -4.17 4.63
CA THR A 308 5.57 -4.39 6.06
C THR A 308 5.20 -5.84 6.32
N ALA A 309 4.37 -6.44 5.47
CA ALA A 309 4.00 -7.85 5.53
C ALA A 309 5.23 -8.76 5.40
N LYS A 310 6.10 -8.51 4.41
CA LYS A 310 7.37 -9.23 4.25
C LYS A 310 8.31 -9.02 5.44
N TYR A 311 8.37 -7.80 5.98
CA TYR A 311 9.16 -7.51 7.17
C TYR A 311 8.69 -8.31 8.40
N GLN A 312 7.39 -8.28 8.70
CA GLN A 312 6.81 -9.06 9.80
C GLN A 312 7.01 -10.56 9.62
N ALA A 313 6.91 -11.08 8.39
CA ALA A 313 7.22 -12.48 8.11
C ALA A 313 8.69 -12.82 8.47
N ARG A 314 9.66 -11.94 8.18
CA ARG A 314 11.05 -12.12 8.61
C ARG A 314 11.20 -12.13 10.13
N ILE A 315 10.51 -11.22 10.83
CA ILE A 315 10.52 -11.16 12.30
C ILE A 315 9.97 -12.45 12.90
N ALA A 316 8.78 -12.89 12.46
CA ALA A 316 8.14 -14.12 12.91
C ALA A 316 9.03 -15.35 12.64
N MET A 317 9.62 -15.46 11.44
CA MET A 317 10.52 -16.57 11.12
C MET A 317 11.83 -16.54 11.93
N SER A 318 12.37 -15.37 12.26
CA SER A 318 13.54 -15.26 13.16
C SER A 318 13.22 -15.88 14.51
N ASP A 319 12.03 -15.56 15.02
CA ASP A 319 11.56 -16.07 16.30
C ASP A 319 11.27 -17.58 16.29
N MET A 320 10.60 -18.09 15.23
CA MET A 320 10.41 -19.53 15.00
C MET A 320 11.72 -20.33 14.96
N ARG A 321 12.84 -19.67 14.64
CA ARG A 321 14.20 -20.24 14.62
C ARG A 321 14.94 -20.08 15.96
N GLY A 322 14.28 -19.58 17.01
CA GLY A 322 14.91 -19.31 18.30
C GLY A 322 15.86 -18.11 18.29
N ARG A 323 15.74 -17.21 17.31
CA ARG A 323 16.55 -15.99 17.18
C ARG A 323 15.66 -14.74 17.22
N PRO A 324 14.92 -14.50 18.32
CA PRO A 324 13.99 -13.39 18.40
C PRO A 324 14.71 -12.06 18.13
N VAL A 325 14.13 -11.26 17.25
CA VAL A 325 14.52 -9.86 17.00
C VAL A 325 13.27 -9.00 17.08
N PRO A 326 13.27 -7.88 17.80
CA PRO A 326 12.10 -7.03 17.87
C PRO A 326 11.86 -6.33 16.52
N ALA A 327 10.58 -6.19 16.17
CA ALA A 327 10.14 -5.39 15.06
C ALA A 327 10.34 -3.90 15.37
N ASP A 328 10.80 -3.14 14.38
CA ASP A 328 10.90 -1.70 14.40
C ASP A 328 10.18 -1.14 13.18
N TYR A 329 9.15 -0.35 13.46
CA TYR A 329 8.24 0.20 12.45
C TYR A 329 8.49 1.69 12.19
N ARG A 330 9.52 2.30 12.80
CA ARG A 330 9.78 3.74 12.73
C ARG A 330 10.05 4.25 11.32
N ALA A 331 10.65 3.42 10.46
CA ALA A 331 11.12 3.82 9.14
C ALA A 331 10.43 3.07 7.99
N ILE A 332 9.13 2.79 8.12
CA ILE A 332 8.36 2.19 7.03
C ILE A 332 8.03 3.26 5.98
N PRO A 333 8.50 3.11 4.73
CA PRO A 333 8.19 4.04 3.65
C PRO A 333 6.76 3.84 3.15
N ARG A 334 6.12 4.94 2.74
CA ARG A 334 4.75 4.99 2.25
C ARG A 334 4.75 5.76 0.96
N VAL A 335 4.13 5.21 -0.08
CA VAL A 335 4.13 5.80 -1.42
C VAL A 335 2.72 5.80 -2.00
N ILE A 336 2.33 6.91 -2.61
CA ILE A 336 1.19 7.02 -3.52
C ILE A 336 1.78 7.27 -4.90
N PHE A 337 1.55 6.33 -5.83
CA PHE A 337 2.16 6.31 -7.14
C PHE A 337 1.39 7.19 -8.14
N THR A 338 1.08 8.41 -7.73
CA THR A 338 0.64 9.47 -8.65
C THR A 338 1.83 9.99 -9.45
N ASP A 339 1.56 10.82 -10.45
CA ASP A 339 2.57 11.66 -11.11
C ASP A 339 2.25 13.14 -10.83
N PRO A 340 3.11 13.88 -10.07
CA PRO A 340 4.30 13.39 -9.39
C PRO A 340 3.99 12.40 -8.24
N GLU A 341 4.99 11.59 -7.89
CA GLU A 341 4.86 10.61 -6.81
C GLU A 341 4.84 11.31 -5.45
N VAL A 342 4.08 10.75 -4.52
CA VAL A 342 4.16 11.11 -3.10
C VAL A 342 4.88 10.00 -2.37
N ALA A 343 5.93 10.35 -1.64
CA ALA A 343 6.65 9.42 -0.77
C ALA A 343 6.83 10.02 0.63
N ALA A 344 6.67 9.21 1.65
CA ALA A 344 6.86 9.62 3.04
C ALA A 344 7.45 8.49 3.88
N VAL A 345 8.19 8.83 4.92
CA VAL A 345 8.76 7.87 5.87
C VAL A 345 8.89 8.51 7.25
N GLY A 346 8.72 7.72 8.30
CA GLY A 346 8.75 8.23 9.67
C GLY A 346 7.53 9.07 10.03
N LEU A 347 7.73 9.96 11.01
CA LEU A 347 6.70 10.81 11.61
C LEU A 347 6.43 12.04 10.74
N THR A 348 5.19 12.53 10.78
CA THR A 348 4.90 13.91 10.36
C THR A 348 5.35 14.90 11.44
N GLU A 349 5.45 16.19 11.13
CA GLU A 349 5.76 17.22 12.12
C GLU A 349 4.77 17.17 13.30
N LEU A 350 3.47 17.10 13.01
CA LEU A 350 2.43 17.00 14.04
C LEU A 350 2.65 15.78 14.94
N GLN A 351 2.87 14.61 14.34
CA GLN A 351 3.12 13.37 15.10
C GLN A 351 4.39 13.45 15.95
N ALA A 352 5.46 14.07 15.43
CA ALA A 352 6.71 14.24 16.15
C ALA A 352 6.52 15.17 17.37
N ARG A 353 5.81 16.28 17.20
CA ARG A 353 5.48 17.20 18.30
C ARG A 353 4.56 16.56 19.34
N GLU A 354 3.52 15.84 18.90
CA GLU A 354 2.60 15.10 19.79
C GLU A 354 3.31 13.98 20.57
N ALA A 355 4.34 13.38 19.98
CA ALA A 355 5.21 12.40 20.65
C ALA A 355 6.23 13.05 21.61
N GLY A 356 6.24 14.38 21.74
CA GLY A 356 7.08 15.12 22.68
C GLY A 356 8.51 15.36 22.23
N HIS A 357 8.81 15.22 20.93
CA HIS A 357 10.13 15.57 20.39
C HIS A 357 10.31 17.08 20.31
N ASP A 358 11.55 17.54 20.53
CA ASP A 358 11.95 18.89 20.13
C ASP A 358 12.29 18.90 18.63
N VAL A 359 11.40 19.49 17.84
CA VAL A 359 11.39 19.31 16.38
C VAL A 359 12.00 20.51 15.66
N ALA A 360 12.93 20.22 14.76
CA ALA A 360 13.35 21.10 13.67
C ALA A 360 12.76 20.59 12.34
N VAL A 361 12.24 21.49 11.52
CA VAL A 361 11.67 21.15 10.20
C VAL A 361 12.33 22.04 9.16
N ALA A 362 12.73 21.45 8.05
CA ALA A 362 13.14 22.17 6.87
C ALA A 362 12.35 21.66 5.68
N ARG A 363 11.91 22.59 4.84
CA ARG A 363 11.11 22.31 3.65
C ARG A 363 11.68 23.13 2.51
N ILE A 364 11.92 22.47 1.39
CA ILE A 364 12.48 23.09 0.20
C ILE A 364 11.60 22.77 -1.02
N GLU A 365 11.43 23.77 -1.87
CA GLU A 365 11.01 23.53 -3.25
C GLU A 365 12.23 23.02 -4.02
N LEU A 366 12.07 21.92 -4.77
CA LEU A 366 13.16 21.32 -5.51
C LEU A 366 13.67 22.25 -6.62
N PRO A 367 12.81 22.89 -7.43
CA PRO A 367 13.23 24.01 -8.27
C PRO A 367 13.77 25.14 -7.40
N GLY A 368 14.88 25.75 -7.80
CA GLY A 368 15.58 26.76 -7.02
C GLY A 368 16.55 26.19 -5.97
N SER A 369 16.35 24.95 -5.50
CA SER A 369 17.27 24.30 -4.55
C SER A 369 18.29 23.37 -5.23
N ILE A 370 17.88 22.64 -6.27
CA ILE A 370 18.74 21.68 -6.97
C ILE A 370 18.58 21.75 -8.50
N ALA A 371 19.55 21.24 -9.24
CA ALA A 371 19.56 21.32 -10.71
C ALA A 371 18.64 20.29 -11.39
N ARG A 372 18.42 19.11 -10.77
CA ARG A 372 17.73 17.97 -11.40
C ARG A 372 16.32 18.29 -11.94
N PRO A 373 15.43 19.02 -11.24
CA PRO A 373 14.11 19.35 -11.78
C PRO A 373 14.15 20.07 -13.13
N TYR A 374 15.16 20.92 -13.38
CA TYR A 374 15.27 21.68 -14.62
C TYR A 374 15.62 20.83 -15.85
N THR A 375 15.95 19.54 -15.69
CA THR A 375 16.15 18.64 -16.84
C THR A 375 14.82 18.20 -17.46
N TYR A 376 13.70 18.43 -16.80
CA TYR A 376 12.35 18.10 -17.27
C TYR A 376 11.76 19.22 -18.14
N GLU A 377 12.55 20.11 -18.77
CA GLU A 377 12.16 21.24 -19.65
C GLU A 377 10.92 22.07 -19.24
N GLN A 378 9.73 21.46 -19.26
CA GLN A 378 8.45 22.01 -18.86
C GLN A 378 8.06 21.59 -17.44
N ASP A 379 7.51 22.54 -16.69
CA ASP A 379 7.00 22.31 -15.34
C ASP A 379 8.04 21.64 -14.39
N PRO A 380 9.24 22.26 -14.19
CA PRO A 380 10.14 21.80 -13.14
C PRO A 380 9.45 21.99 -11.80
N HIS A 381 9.18 20.89 -11.09
CA HIS A 381 8.41 20.91 -9.84
C HIS A 381 8.97 19.96 -8.79
N GLY A 382 8.41 20.08 -7.59
CA GLY A 382 8.54 19.14 -6.49
C GLY A 382 8.91 19.80 -5.18
N GLU A 383 8.62 19.13 -4.09
CA GLU A 383 8.85 19.62 -2.73
C GLU A 383 9.39 18.48 -1.84
N LEU A 384 10.35 18.79 -0.97
CA LEU A 384 10.89 17.88 0.05
C LEU A 384 10.77 18.55 1.42
N SER A 385 10.37 17.79 2.43
CA SER A 385 10.48 18.18 3.82
C SER A 385 11.21 17.12 4.64
N VAL A 386 12.07 17.57 5.54
CA VAL A 386 12.77 16.75 6.53
C VAL A 386 12.41 17.24 7.94
N ILE A 387 12.21 16.29 8.83
CA ILE A 387 11.81 16.50 10.21
C ILE A 387 12.88 15.86 11.08
N ALA A 388 13.51 16.65 11.94
CA ALA A 388 14.61 16.24 12.79
C ALA A 388 14.32 16.49 14.27
N ASP A 389 14.95 15.68 15.11
CA ASP A 389 15.01 15.87 16.56
C ASP A 389 16.22 16.76 16.89
N ARG A 390 16.01 17.92 17.52
CA ARG A 390 17.06 18.89 17.85
C ARG A 390 18.04 18.34 18.88
N ASP A 391 17.55 17.66 19.90
CA ASP A 391 18.38 17.13 20.98
C ASP A 391 19.23 15.95 20.48
N ARG A 392 18.59 15.00 19.81
CA ARG A 392 19.23 13.76 19.37
C ARG A 392 20.02 13.93 18.09
N ARG A 393 19.74 14.99 17.33
CA ARG A 393 20.33 15.30 16.02
C ARG A 393 20.22 14.13 15.06
N VAL A 394 18.98 13.64 14.88
CA VAL A 394 18.63 12.57 13.94
C VAL A 394 17.35 12.92 13.20
N LEU A 395 17.15 12.34 12.02
CA LEU A 395 15.86 12.44 11.33
C LEU A 395 14.78 11.63 12.06
N LEU A 396 13.60 12.22 12.19
CA LEU A 396 12.36 11.60 12.68
C LEU A 396 11.40 11.25 11.54
N GLY A 397 11.47 12.00 10.45
CA GLY A 397 10.60 11.81 9.30
C GLY A 397 11.03 12.61 8.09
N ALA A 398 10.50 12.24 6.94
CA ALA A 398 10.63 12.98 5.70
C ALA A 398 9.45 12.70 4.79
N TRP A 399 9.13 13.64 3.91
CA TRP A 399 8.19 13.42 2.81
C TRP A 399 8.61 14.21 1.58
N ALA A 400 8.20 13.71 0.42
CA ALA A 400 8.47 14.30 -0.87
C ALA A 400 7.25 14.17 -1.79
N VAL A 401 7.00 15.20 -2.59
CA VAL A 401 6.08 15.16 -3.73
C VAL A 401 6.88 15.57 -4.95
N ALA A 402 7.33 14.60 -5.75
CA ALA A 402 8.29 14.83 -6.83
C ALA A 402 8.39 13.61 -7.79
N PRO A 403 9.00 13.76 -8.98
CA PRO A 403 9.36 12.63 -9.80
C PRO A 403 10.28 11.65 -9.05
N LEU A 404 10.00 10.36 -9.18
CA LEU A 404 10.79 9.26 -8.60
C LEU A 404 10.97 9.35 -7.06
N ALA A 405 10.09 10.09 -6.35
CA ALA A 405 10.13 10.21 -4.89
C ALA A 405 10.14 8.85 -4.18
N SER A 406 9.48 7.84 -4.75
CA SER A 406 9.45 6.47 -4.25
C SER A 406 10.83 5.82 -4.18
N GLU A 407 11.76 6.21 -5.06
CA GLU A 407 13.11 5.64 -5.13
C GLU A 407 14.06 6.31 -4.13
N TRP A 408 14.03 7.64 -4.05
CA TRP A 408 15.00 8.38 -3.22
C TRP A 408 14.52 8.66 -1.78
N ILE A 409 13.26 8.40 -1.44
CA ILE A 409 12.77 8.44 -0.04
C ILE A 409 13.53 7.45 0.88
N HIS A 410 14.08 6.38 0.29
CA HIS A 410 14.78 5.34 1.03
C HIS A 410 16.06 5.82 1.72
N GLN A 411 16.66 6.93 1.28
CA GLN A 411 17.77 7.58 2.00
C GLN A 411 17.34 8.05 3.39
N ALA A 412 16.20 8.74 3.49
CA ALA A 412 15.62 9.11 4.79
C ALA A 412 15.19 7.87 5.58
N GLY A 413 14.63 6.86 4.92
CA GLY A 413 14.25 5.60 5.59
C GLY A 413 15.42 4.91 6.27
N LEU A 414 16.57 4.81 5.60
CA LEU A 414 17.79 4.28 6.22
C LEU A 414 18.26 5.17 7.38
N ALA A 415 18.30 6.48 7.17
CA ALA A 415 18.75 7.44 8.18
C ALA A 415 17.91 7.37 9.47
N ILE A 416 16.58 7.29 9.36
CA ILE A 416 15.66 7.15 10.49
C ILE A 416 15.84 5.80 11.17
N ARG A 417 15.92 4.70 10.38
CA ARG A 417 16.06 3.34 10.93
C ARG A 417 17.34 3.17 11.74
N ALA A 418 18.44 3.71 11.23
CA ALA A 418 19.77 3.60 11.83
C ALA A 418 20.10 4.77 12.79
N GLU A 419 19.18 5.73 12.96
CA GLU A 419 19.40 6.94 13.75
C GLU A 419 20.70 7.67 13.37
N VAL A 420 20.93 7.79 12.06
CA VAL A 420 22.14 8.45 11.54
C VAL A 420 22.13 9.90 11.98
N LYS A 421 23.26 10.34 12.56
CA LYS A 421 23.46 11.72 13.01
C LYS A 421 23.39 12.68 11.82
N LEU A 422 22.75 13.84 12.00
CA LEU A 422 22.58 14.84 10.93
C LEU A 422 23.92 15.26 10.32
N GLU A 423 24.98 15.32 11.11
CA GLU A 423 26.34 15.66 10.67
C GLU A 423 26.90 14.63 9.70
N VAL A 424 26.64 13.35 9.95
CA VAL A 424 27.00 12.28 9.02
C VAL A 424 26.22 12.44 7.72
N LEU A 425 24.94 12.79 7.79
CA LEU A 425 24.14 13.04 6.59
C LEU A 425 24.63 14.27 5.82
N MET A 426 24.97 15.36 6.50
CA MET A 426 25.52 16.57 5.89
C MET A 426 26.91 16.36 5.28
N ASP A 427 27.70 15.44 5.83
CA ASP A 427 29.03 15.05 5.33
C ASP A 427 28.96 13.97 4.22
N THR A 428 27.76 13.67 3.71
CA THR A 428 27.62 12.76 2.55
C THR A 428 27.86 13.49 1.23
N VAL A 429 28.48 12.80 0.28
CA VAL A 429 28.61 13.28 -1.09
C VAL A 429 27.38 12.85 -1.88
N ALA A 430 26.53 13.81 -2.26
CA ALA A 430 25.39 13.53 -3.15
C ALA A 430 25.81 13.55 -4.63
N GLN A 431 25.27 12.62 -5.41
CA GLN A 431 25.53 12.54 -6.85
C GLN A 431 24.85 13.72 -7.58
N PHE A 432 25.58 14.43 -8.44
CA PHE A 432 25.07 15.52 -9.26
C PHE A 432 24.89 15.13 -10.74
N PRO A 433 23.80 15.54 -11.43
CA PRO A 433 22.56 16.08 -10.87
C PRO A 433 21.59 14.95 -10.45
N SER A 434 21.09 14.95 -9.22
CA SER A 434 20.07 13.98 -8.75
C SER A 434 19.08 14.57 -7.77
N PHE A 435 17.93 13.91 -7.59
CA PHE A 435 16.96 14.32 -6.57
C PHE A 435 17.49 14.10 -5.13
N SER A 436 18.41 13.16 -4.93
CA SER A 436 19.02 12.91 -3.61
C SER A 436 19.82 14.10 -3.07
N GLU A 437 20.27 15.02 -3.93
CA GLU A 437 20.92 16.28 -3.51
C GLU A 437 19.99 17.16 -2.67
N ALA A 438 18.68 17.00 -2.81
CA ALA A 438 17.68 17.74 -2.05
C ALA A 438 17.82 17.53 -0.53
N TYR A 439 18.26 16.35 -0.08
CA TYR A 439 18.49 16.12 1.35
C TYR A 439 19.57 17.03 1.92
N LEU A 440 20.70 17.22 1.22
CA LEU A 440 21.75 18.13 1.70
C LEU A 440 21.22 19.56 1.79
N SER A 441 20.50 20.01 0.76
CA SER A 441 19.90 21.35 0.72
C SER A 441 18.90 21.56 1.86
N ALA A 442 18.06 20.56 2.14
CA ALA A 442 17.08 20.62 3.21
C ALA A 442 17.74 20.58 4.60
N LEU A 443 18.73 19.71 4.79
CA LEU A 443 19.47 19.58 6.06
C LEU A 443 20.19 20.88 6.45
N GLN A 444 20.74 21.61 5.48
CA GLN A 444 21.39 22.91 5.71
C GLN A 444 20.42 24.02 6.14
N GLN A 445 19.12 23.85 5.88
CA GLN A 445 18.07 24.80 6.27
C GLN A 445 17.38 24.41 7.58
N LEU A 446 17.80 23.31 8.23
CA LEU A 446 17.31 23.00 9.57
C LEU A 446 17.84 24.05 10.55
N GLU A 447 16.93 24.79 11.16
CA GLU A 447 17.22 25.52 12.38
C GLU A 447 17.41 24.47 13.47
N LEU A 448 18.63 24.20 13.93
CA LEU A 448 18.93 23.20 14.98
C LEU A 448 19.08 23.84 16.36
#